data_AF-A0A7C6NLL4-F1
#
_entry.id   AF-A0A7C6NLL4-F1
#
_cell.length_a   1.000
_cell.length_b   1.000
_cell.length_c   1.000
_cell.angle_alpha   90.00
_cell.angle_beta   90.00
_cell.angle_gamma   90.00
#
_symmetry.space_group_name_H-M   'P 1'
#
loop_
_entity.id
_entity.type
_entity.pdbx_description
1 polymer ?
#
loop_
_entity_poly.entity_id
_entity_poly.type
_entity_poly.pdbx_seq_one_letter_code
_entity_poly.pdbx_strand_id
1 'polypeptide(L)' 'MSNLDYIVKNYEEGNEIYIMDDLEDIAVRYAPTKDGYECYAKFKGEAEYKISEHSNVVARADMGGTIMTKAEYERY' A
#
# COMPACT_ATOMS: atom_id res chain seq x y z
N MET A 1 6.09 -12.61 10.04
CA MET A 1 5.21 -11.46 10.30
C MET A 1 4.22 -11.45 9.17
N SER A 2 2.92 -11.40 9.48
CA SER A 2 1.89 -11.21 8.46
C SER A 2 1.93 -9.77 7.94
N ASN A 3 1.40 -9.51 6.75
CA ASN A 3 1.22 -8.14 6.25
C ASN A 3 0.38 -7.32 7.22
N LEU A 4 -0.61 -7.95 7.87
CA LEU A 4 -1.42 -7.31 8.89
C LEU A 4 -0.57 -6.79 10.07
N ASP A 5 0.37 -7.58 10.59
CA ASP A 5 1.26 -7.13 11.68
C ASP A 5 2.12 -5.93 11.25
N TYR A 6 2.61 -5.95 10.01
CA TYR A 6 3.39 -4.85 9.44
C TYR A 6 2.53 -3.58 9.28
N ILE A 7 1.32 -3.72 8.76
CA ILE A 7 0.37 -2.62 8.57
C ILE A 7 0.02 -2.02 9.91
N VAL A 8 -0.38 -2.83 10.90
CA VAL A 8 -0.77 -2.35 12.24
C VAL A 8 0.38 -1.63 12.93
N LYS A 9 1.60 -2.16 12.87
CA LYS A 9 2.77 -1.51 13.48
C LYS A 9 3.05 -0.14 12.85
N ASN A 10 3.07 -0.07 11.52
CA ASN A 10 3.31 1.20 10.82
C ASN A 10 2.12 2.16 10.98
N TYR A 11 0.91 1.64 11.19
CA TYR A 11 -0.28 2.39 11.57
C TYR A 11 -0.06 3.13 12.89
N GLU A 12 0.36 2.42 13.93
CA GLU A 12 0.63 2.99 15.26
C GLU A 12 1.79 3.99 15.25
N GLU A 13 2.79 3.76 14.41
CA GLU A 13 3.96 4.63 14.26
C GLU A 13 3.71 5.83 13.34
N GLY A 14 2.58 5.87 12.62
CA GLY A 14 2.26 6.95 11.67
C GLY A 14 3.19 6.97 10.44
N ASN A 15 3.65 5.80 10.01
CA ASN A 15 4.52 5.64 8.85
C ASN A 15 3.71 5.37 7.58
N GLU A 16 4.29 5.74 6.43
CA GLU A 16 3.80 5.30 5.13
C GLU A 16 4.07 3.81 4.91
N ILE A 17 3.10 3.11 4.33
CA ILE A 17 3.18 1.68 4.03
C ILE A 17 3.15 1.52 2.51
N TYR A 18 3.92 0.57 1.98
CA TYR A 18 4.00 0.28 0.56
C TYR A 18 3.88 -1.22 0.33
N ILE A 19 2.88 -1.66 -0.44
CA ILE A 19 2.61 -3.08 -0.68
C ILE A 19 2.25 -3.27 -2.15
N MET A 20 2.89 -4.22 -2.82
CA MET A 20 2.57 -4.65 -4.19
C MET A 20 1.49 -5.72 -4.16
N ASP A 21 0.51 -5.62 -5.03
CA ASP A 21 -0.34 -6.74 -5.42
C ASP A 21 0.28 -7.45 -6.62
N ASP A 22 0.90 -8.59 -6.36
CA ASP A 22 1.65 -9.39 -7.34
C ASP A 22 0.76 -9.95 -8.47
N LEU A 23 -0.57 -9.99 -8.31
CA LEU A 23 -1.48 -10.53 -9.33
C LEU A 23 -1.81 -9.52 -10.43
N GLU A 24 -1.87 -8.23 -10.10
CA GLU A 24 -2.25 -7.17 -11.03
C GLU A 24 -1.12 -6.18 -11.34
N ASP A 25 0.10 -6.47 -10.88
CA ASP A 25 1.29 -5.62 -11.06
C ASP A 25 1.00 -4.15 -10.67
N ILE A 26 0.39 -3.98 -9.50
CA ILE A 26 -0.06 -2.70 -8.96
C ILE A 26 0.50 -2.50 -7.55
N ALA A 27 1.11 -1.35 -7.31
CA ALA A 27 1.63 -0.99 -5.99
C ALA A 27 0.68 -0.05 -5.27
N VAL A 28 0.46 -0.31 -3.98
CA VAL A 28 -0.41 0.46 -3.08
C VAL A 28 0.44 1.19 -2.05
N ARG A 29 0.19 2.48 -1.87
CA ARG A 29 0.73 3.32 -0.80
C ARG A 29 -0.37 3.69 0.17
N TYR A 30 -0.13 3.50 1.46
CA TYR A 30 -1.02 3.90 2.54
C TYR A 30 -0.39 5.12 3.21
N ALA A 31 -1.02 6.27 3.04
CA ALA A 31 -0.58 7.54 3.60
C ALA A 31 -1.34 7.82 4.91
N PRO A 32 -0.65 7.93 6.06
CA PRO A 32 -1.29 8.24 7.33
C PRO A 32 -1.92 9.63 7.30
N THR A 33 -3.10 9.74 7.89
CA THR A 33 -3.85 10.98 8.09
C THR A 33 -4.30 11.09 9.55
N LYS A 34 -4.92 12.22 9.93
CA LYS A 34 -5.43 12.40 11.30
C LYS A 34 -6.55 11.43 11.67
N ASP A 35 -7.28 10.93 10.68
CA ASP A 35 -8.50 10.15 10.86
C ASP A 35 -8.34 8.68 10.41
N GLY A 36 -7.14 8.25 10.04
CA GLY A 36 -6.88 6.94 9.45
C GLY A 36 -5.86 7.02 8.33
N TYR A 37 -6.14 6.42 7.18
CA TYR A 37 -5.23 6.37 6.04
C TYR A 37 -5.90 6.74 4.72
N GLU A 38 -5.14 7.33 3.82
CA GLU A 38 -5.51 7.45 2.42
C GLU A 38 -4.72 6.44 1.59
N CYS A 39 -5.43 5.72 0.73
CA CYS A 39 -4.82 4.75 -0.16
C CYS A 39 -4.56 5.37 -1.53
N TYR A 40 -3.39 5.07 -2.08
CA TYR A 40 -2.98 5.46 -3.41
C TYR A 40 -2.46 4.23 -4.14
N ALA A 41 -2.70 4.15 -5.44
CA ALA A 41 -2.29 3.03 -6.27
C ALA A 41 -1.51 3.52 -7.47
N LYS A 42 -0.57 2.70 -7.94
CA LYS A 42 0.30 3.00 -9.07
C LYS A 42 0.59 1.72 -9.85
N PHE A 43 0.27 1.71 -11.14
CA PHE A 43 0.74 0.67 -12.06
C PHE A 43 2.19 0.94 -12.45
N LYS A 44 2.90 -0.12 -12.86
CA LYS A 44 4.29 -0.01 -13.25
C LYS A 44 4.52 1.02 -14.35
N GLY A 45 5.34 2.04 -14.08
CA GLY A 45 5.66 3.13 -15.00
C GLY A 45 4.55 4.17 -15.20
N GLU A 46 3.44 4.08 -14.47
CA GLU A 46 2.33 5.04 -14.53
C GLU A 46 2.33 6.02 -13.36
N ALA A 47 1.45 7.03 -13.42
CA ALA A 47 1.26 7.97 -12.34
C ALA A 47 0.43 7.36 -11.21
N GLU A 48 0.73 7.78 -9.97
CA GLU A 48 -0.08 7.45 -8.80
C GLU A 48 -1.49 8.06 -8.92
N TYR A 49 -2.51 7.32 -8.51
CA TYR A 49 -3.87 7.79 -8.38
C TYR A 49 -4.47 7.39 -7.02
N LYS A 50 -5.42 8.17 -6.53
CA LYS A 50 -6.12 7.86 -5.28
C LYS A 50 -7.05 6.67 -5.48
N ILE A 51 -7.00 5.69 -4.57
CA ILE A 51 -7.86 4.50 -4.60
C ILE A 51 -8.65 4.38 -3.30
N SER A 52 -9.82 3.76 -3.38
CA SER A 52 -10.61 3.44 -2.18
C SER A 52 -9.91 2.35 -1.36
N GLU A 53 -9.89 2.51 -0.04
CA GLU A 53 -9.45 1.49 0.92
C GLU A 53 -10.29 0.20 0.84
N HIS A 54 -11.53 0.29 0.34
CA HIS A 54 -12.41 -0.86 0.11
C HIS A 54 -12.27 -1.49 -1.28
N SER A 55 -11.27 -1.08 -2.07
CA SER A 55 -11.03 -1.68 -3.37
C SER A 55 -10.47 -3.09 -3.24
N ASN A 56 -10.76 -3.94 -4.23
CA ASN A 56 -10.21 -5.30 -4.28
C ASN A 56 -8.68 -5.31 -4.30
N VAL A 57 -8.06 -4.30 -4.90
CA VAL A 57 -6.60 -4.14 -4.96
C VAL A 57 -6.02 -3.98 -3.56
N VAL A 58 -6.57 -3.06 -2.77
CA VAL A 58 -6.12 -2.81 -1.38
C VAL A 58 -6.32 -4.06 -0.53
N ALA A 59 -7.50 -4.69 -0.63
CA ALA A 59 -7.79 -5.92 0.12
C ALA A 59 -6.82 -7.06 -0.22
N ARG A 60 -6.43 -7.23 -1.50
CA ARG A 60 -5.44 -8.25 -1.89
C ARG A 60 -4.04 -7.90 -1.39
N ALA A 61 -3.63 -6.65 -1.49
CA ALA A 61 -2.36 -6.17 -0.95
C ALA A 61 -2.27 -6.46 0.56
N ASP A 62 -3.31 -6.14 1.32
CA ASP A 62 -3.39 -6.40 2.76
C ASP A 62 -3.29 -7.89 3.11
N MET A 63 -3.95 -8.75 2.32
CA MET A 63 -4.01 -10.19 2.58
C MET A 63 -2.74 -10.95 2.23
N GLY A 64 -2.03 -10.54 1.17
CA GLY A 64 -0.92 -11.34 0.65
C GLY A 64 0.00 -10.64 -0.34
N GLY A 65 -0.06 -9.32 -0.43
CA GLY A 65 0.86 -8.57 -1.28
C GLY A 65 2.30 -8.59 -0.79
N THR A 66 3.23 -8.17 -1.64
CA THR A 66 4.65 -8.08 -1.29
C THR A 66 4.97 -6.70 -0.72
N ILE A 67 5.44 -6.65 0.54
CA ILE A 67 5.87 -5.39 1.18
C ILE A 67 7.04 -4.81 0.40
N MET A 68 6.98 -3.50 0.14
CA MET A 68 7.99 -2.74 -0.59
C MET A 68 8.55 -1.63 0.28
N THR A 69 9.71 -1.11 -0.10
CA THR A 69 10.24 0.16 0.38
C THR A 69 9.71 1.33 -0.44
N LYS A 70 9.74 2.53 0.15
CA LYS A 70 9.43 3.79 -0.56
C LYS A 70 10.22 3.94 -1.87
N ALA A 71 11.51 3.61 -1.85
CA ALA A 71 12.38 3.73 -3.03
C ALA A 71 11.98 2.77 -4.15
N GLU A 72 11.48 1.58 -3.81
CA GLU A 72 10.94 0.62 -4.79
C GLU A 72 9.61 1.13 -5.36
N TYR A 73 8.73 1.68 -4.51
CA TYR A 73 7.45 2.27 -4.94
C TYR A 73 7.62 3.47 -5.88
N GLU A 74 8.54 4.38 -5.57
CA GLU A 74 8.81 5.56 -6.39
C GLU A 74 9.30 5.19 -7.80
N ARG A 75 10.07 4.09 -7.90
CA ARG A 75 10.61 3.55 -9.16
C ARG A 75 9.67 2.58 -9.87
N TYR A 76 8.63 2.11 -9.18
CA TYR A 76 7.65 1.18 -9.72
C TYR A 76 6.94 1.81 -10.91
#